data_AF-A0A199W7Z7-F1
#
_entry.id   AF-A0A199W7Z7-F1
#
_cell.length_a   1.000
_cell.length_b   1.000
_cell.length_c   1.000
_cell.angle_alpha   90.00
_cell.angle_beta   90.00
_cell.angle_gamma   90.00
#
_symmetry.space_group_name_H-M   'P 1'
#
loop_
_entity.id
_entity.type
_entity.pdbx_description
1 polymer ?
#
loop_
_entity_poly.entity_id
_entity_poly.type
_entity_poly.pdbx_seq_one_letter_code
_entity_poly.pdbx_strand_id
1 'polypeptide(L)'
;MTTKAELGHDVAMVLVSVIFVAFALRLHLFVDAFAAEDAELVEEVVRDETYKSSIWHFPSHNFTLAAIWAPFLLKASDKVDNITVHLDVLESRWTSRYDDYDYIVISGGHWFLKTTIFYENGTAIGCNYCPGMNLPELRSDFSYRKALQLAFRFILSSDHKPIVLFRTWTPDHFKFGRWYSGGVCNRTKPYKEGEFSEHDADRLMRQVEIEEFEKAVVVGTRNRTRIRLLDIYHLSLLRPDGHPGPYRRFHPDLSKRTQNDCLHWCLPGPVEAWNDIVMEMVLNEGDFRYFS
;
A
#
# COMPACT_ATOMS: atom_id res chain seq x y z
N MET A 1 22.31 -8.01 23.88
CA MET A 1 23.28 -7.86 22.76
C MET A 1 22.50 -8.01 21.48
N THR A 2 21.89 -6.92 21.02
CA THR A 2 21.22 -6.84 19.72
C THR A 2 22.31 -6.49 18.71
N THR A 3 22.64 -7.44 17.85
CA THR A 3 23.55 -7.23 16.72
C THR A 3 22.91 -6.22 15.76
N LYS A 4 23.60 -5.10 15.50
CA LYS A 4 23.26 -4.17 14.40
C LYS A 4 23.30 -4.99 13.11
N ALA A 5 22.16 -5.16 12.46
CA ALA A 5 22.11 -5.63 11.08
C ALA A 5 22.28 -4.40 10.19
N GLU A 6 23.45 -4.24 9.59
CA GLU A 6 23.76 -3.15 8.67
C GLU A 6 23.18 -3.50 7.30
N LEU A 7 22.18 -2.73 6.83
CA LEU A 7 21.87 -2.67 5.41
C LEU A 7 23.12 -2.12 4.72
N GLY A 8 23.73 -2.89 3.82
CA GLY A 8 24.93 -2.45 3.09
C GLY A 8 24.75 -1.08 2.45
N HIS A 9 25.85 -0.33 2.32
CA HIS A 9 25.85 0.99 1.69
C HIS A 9 25.32 0.92 0.25
N ASP A 10 24.50 1.91 -0.14
CA ASP A 10 23.81 2.06 -1.44
C ASP A 10 22.51 1.25 -1.58
N VAL A 11 21.44 1.67 -0.87
CA VAL A 11 20.13 1.00 -0.91
C VAL A 11 18.99 1.97 -1.22
N ALA A 12 18.12 1.60 -2.15
CA ALA A 12 16.90 2.34 -2.46
C ALA A 12 15.63 1.51 -2.20
N MET A 13 14.67 2.07 -1.44
CA MET A 13 13.37 1.46 -1.15
C MET A 13 12.22 2.32 -1.67
N VAL A 14 11.19 1.69 -2.25
CA VAL A 14 9.96 2.39 -2.66
C VAL A 14 8.70 1.73 -2.14
N LEU A 15 7.74 2.57 -1.77
CA LEU A 15 6.40 2.21 -1.35
C LEU A 15 5.40 2.66 -2.41
N VAL A 16 4.75 1.72 -3.08
CA VAL A 16 3.80 1.99 -4.17
C VAL A 16 2.39 1.65 -3.68
N SER A 17 1.67 2.65 -3.12
CA SER A 17 0.20 2.65 -2.86
C SER A 17 -0.26 3.89 -2.06
N VAL A 18 -1.58 4.01 -1.90
CA VAL A 18 -2.30 5.08 -1.17
C VAL A 18 -2.10 5.03 0.33
N ILE A 19 -2.08 3.82 0.90
CA ILE A 19 -2.03 3.62 2.35
C ILE A 19 -0.56 3.60 2.79
N PHE A 20 0.21 4.57 2.31
CA PHE A 20 1.59 4.78 2.69
C PHE A 20 1.86 6.20 3.13
N VAL A 21 0.90 7.13 3.18
CA VAL A 21 1.21 8.45 3.75
C VAL A 21 1.65 8.28 5.22
N ALA A 22 0.95 7.47 6.01
CA ALA A 22 1.36 7.14 7.38
C ALA A 22 2.59 6.21 7.46
N PHE A 23 2.66 5.17 6.64
CA PHE A 23 3.79 4.22 6.65
C PHE A 23 5.09 4.88 6.12
N ALA A 24 5.04 5.78 5.14
CA ALA A 24 6.17 6.58 4.66
C ALA A 24 6.54 7.69 5.65
N LEU A 25 5.56 8.37 6.28
CA LEU A 25 5.82 9.33 7.37
C LEU A 25 6.51 8.68 8.56
N ARG A 26 6.30 7.37 8.79
CA ARG A 26 7.01 6.65 9.85
C ARG A 26 8.17 5.78 9.41
N LEU A 27 8.33 5.43 8.13
CA LEU A 27 9.62 4.98 7.63
C LEU A 27 10.61 6.16 7.61
N HIS A 28 10.12 7.38 7.36
CA HIS A 28 10.81 8.63 7.69
C HIS A 28 11.17 8.71 9.19
N LEU A 29 10.22 8.52 10.12
CA LEU A 29 10.54 8.50 11.56
C LEU A 29 11.33 7.26 12.05
N PHE A 30 11.36 6.16 11.30
CA PHE A 30 12.14 4.95 11.61
C PHE A 30 13.58 5.12 11.14
N VAL A 31 13.78 5.78 9.99
CA VAL A 31 15.09 6.35 9.64
C VAL A 31 15.49 7.42 10.66
N ASP A 32 14.58 8.29 11.12
CA ASP A 32 14.87 9.25 12.21
C ASP A 32 15.13 8.57 13.57
N ALA A 33 14.60 7.37 13.81
CA ALA A 33 14.85 6.60 15.05
C ALA A 33 16.16 5.80 14.97
N PHE A 34 16.57 5.38 13.77
CA PHE A 34 17.93 4.90 13.49
C PHE A 34 18.95 6.05 13.49
N ALA A 35 18.53 7.25 13.07
CA ALA A 35 19.25 8.51 13.12
C ALA A 35 18.98 9.29 14.42
N ALA A 36 18.36 8.69 15.44
CA ALA A 36 18.22 9.34 16.74
C ALA A 36 19.56 9.37 17.51
N GLU A 37 20.60 8.71 16.99
CA GLU A 37 21.99 8.98 17.37
C GLU A 37 22.63 10.16 16.61
N ASP A 38 22.09 10.60 15.46
CA ASP A 38 22.58 11.74 14.68
C ASP A 38 21.45 12.42 13.88
N ALA A 39 21.01 13.61 14.30
CA ALA A 39 20.02 14.40 13.60
C ALA A 39 20.50 14.75 12.18
N GLU A 40 20.15 13.95 11.18
CA GLU A 40 20.65 14.07 9.82
C GLU A 40 19.72 14.87 8.90
N LEU A 41 20.34 15.64 8.01
CA LEU A 41 19.67 16.39 6.95
C LEU A 41 19.04 15.40 5.95
N VAL A 42 17.72 15.26 6.02
CA VAL A 42 16.93 14.62 4.96
C VAL A 42 16.80 15.59 3.80
N GLU A 43 17.32 15.23 2.63
CA GLU A 43 17.08 15.99 1.41
C GLU A 43 15.80 15.47 0.75
N GLU A 44 14.72 16.28 0.73
CA GLU A 44 13.56 16.02 -0.12
C GLU A 44 13.97 16.31 -1.57
N VAL A 45 14.35 15.26 -2.30
CA VAL A 45 14.95 15.39 -3.65
C VAL A 45 13.88 15.70 -4.69
N VAL A 46 12.71 15.08 -4.56
CA VAL A 46 11.60 15.25 -5.50
C VAL A 46 10.28 15.19 -4.77
N ARG A 47 9.45 16.22 -4.98
CA ARG A 47 8.04 16.25 -4.61
C ARG A 47 7.21 16.46 -5.86
N ASP A 48 6.20 15.61 -6.09
CA ASP A 48 5.31 15.83 -7.23
C ASP A 48 4.41 17.07 -7.01
N GLU A 49 3.97 17.70 -8.11
CA GLU A 49 3.15 18.92 -8.06
C GLU A 49 1.83 18.75 -7.28
N THR A 50 1.39 17.50 -7.13
CA THR A 50 0.16 17.14 -6.41
C THR A 50 0.40 16.82 -4.93
N TYR A 51 1.65 16.85 -4.47
CA TYR A 51 2.09 16.52 -3.12
C TYR A 51 1.72 15.08 -2.72
N LYS A 52 1.56 14.18 -3.70
CA LYS A 52 1.13 12.79 -3.49
C LYS A 52 2.30 11.82 -3.43
N SER A 53 3.40 12.13 -4.11
CA SER A 53 4.62 11.33 -4.13
C SER A 53 5.81 12.14 -3.63
N SER A 54 6.69 11.50 -2.86
CA SER A 54 7.89 12.11 -2.27
C SER A 54 9.07 11.14 -2.36
N ILE A 55 10.26 11.67 -2.58
CA ILE A 55 11.53 10.95 -2.54
C ILE A 55 12.46 11.66 -1.56
N TRP A 56 12.98 10.91 -0.61
CA TRP A 56 13.91 11.35 0.43
C TRP A 56 15.25 10.66 0.22
N HIS A 57 16.33 11.44 0.27
CA HIS A 57 17.68 10.92 0.27
C HIS A 57 18.33 11.18 1.63
N PHE A 58 19.04 10.17 2.13
CA PHE A 58 19.75 10.17 3.39
C PHE A 58 21.25 9.99 3.08
N PRO A 59 22.00 11.09 2.90
CA PRO A 59 23.35 11.06 2.32
C PRO A 59 24.36 10.23 3.13
N SER A 60 24.22 10.27 4.46
CA SER A 60 25.04 9.55 5.44
C SER A 60 25.07 8.03 5.26
N HIS A 61 23.94 7.46 4.85
CA HIS A 61 23.75 6.04 4.64
C HIS A 61 23.71 5.69 3.15
N ASN A 62 23.84 6.71 2.29
CA ASN A 62 23.54 6.65 0.86
C ASN A 62 22.23 5.88 0.59
N PHE A 63 21.20 6.19 1.39
CA PHE A 63 19.91 5.51 1.37
C PHE A 63 18.86 6.41 0.72
N THR A 64 18.03 5.83 -0.15
CA THR A 64 16.91 6.55 -0.78
C THR A 64 15.60 5.88 -0.43
N LEU A 65 14.65 6.67 0.05
CA LEU A 65 13.28 6.24 0.28
C LEU A 65 12.33 6.99 -0.65
N ALA A 66 11.45 6.26 -1.33
CA ALA A 66 10.39 6.84 -2.12
C ALA A 66 9.00 6.37 -1.67
N ALA A 67 8.04 7.28 -1.67
CA ALA A 67 6.62 6.99 -1.58
C ALA A 67 5.96 7.45 -2.87
N ILE A 68 5.41 6.51 -3.63
CA ILE A 68 4.82 6.77 -4.95
C ILE A 68 3.32 6.53 -4.91
N TRP A 69 2.56 7.56 -5.27
CA TRP A 69 1.11 7.50 -5.33
C TRP A 69 0.62 6.81 -6.60
N ALA A 70 0.18 5.56 -6.46
CA ALA A 70 -0.45 4.79 -7.53
C ALA A 70 -1.65 3.98 -6.99
N PRO A 71 -2.80 4.62 -6.68
CA PRO A 71 -3.97 4.00 -6.02
C PRO A 71 -4.51 2.75 -6.69
N PHE A 72 -4.42 2.70 -8.02
CA PHE A 72 -4.89 1.58 -8.82
C PHE A 72 -3.73 0.76 -9.41
N LEU A 73 -2.46 1.13 -9.17
CA LEU A 73 -1.26 0.64 -9.90
C LEU A 73 -1.28 0.92 -11.43
N LEU A 74 -2.44 1.30 -11.95
CA LEU A 74 -2.77 1.57 -13.32
C LEU A 74 -2.97 3.06 -13.56
N LYS A 75 -2.84 3.48 -14.82
CA LYS A 75 -3.12 4.85 -15.22
C LYS A 75 -4.57 5.20 -14.88
N ALA A 76 -4.73 6.19 -14.00
CA ALA A 76 -6.01 6.65 -13.52
C ALA A 76 -6.15 8.17 -13.67
N SER A 77 -7.39 8.67 -13.70
CA SER A 77 -7.61 10.13 -13.64
C SER A 77 -7.27 10.67 -12.26
N ASP A 78 -6.73 11.88 -12.21
CA ASP A 78 -6.45 12.61 -10.97
C ASP A 78 -7.71 13.24 -10.34
N LYS A 79 -8.90 13.02 -10.92
CA LYS A 79 -10.18 13.57 -10.45
C LYS A 79 -10.78 12.67 -9.39
N VAL A 80 -11.18 13.26 -8.26
CA VAL A 80 -11.86 12.54 -7.16
C VAL A 80 -13.28 12.12 -7.55
N ASP A 81 -13.94 12.95 -8.38
CA ASP A 81 -15.24 12.67 -8.97
C ASP A 81 -15.06 12.13 -10.39
N ASN A 82 -15.82 11.09 -10.75
CA ASN A 82 -15.74 10.41 -12.04
C ASN A 82 -14.34 9.84 -12.33
N ILE A 83 -13.85 8.99 -11.43
CA ILE A 83 -12.57 8.29 -11.60
C ILE A 83 -12.64 7.43 -12.87
N THR A 84 -11.60 7.51 -13.69
CA THR A 84 -11.41 6.66 -14.86
C THR A 84 -10.12 5.89 -14.71
N VAL A 85 -10.13 4.59 -15.01
CA VAL A 85 -8.93 3.72 -14.91
C VAL A 85 -8.75 2.97 -16.22
N HIS A 86 -7.53 3.00 -16.76
CA HIS A 86 -7.13 2.21 -17.92
C HIS A 86 -6.63 0.84 -17.47
N LEU A 87 -7.40 -0.23 -17.72
CA LEU A 87 -7.08 -1.59 -17.25
C LEU A 87 -5.91 -2.26 -17.98
N ASP A 88 -5.45 -1.63 -19.06
CA ASP A 88 -4.40 -2.07 -19.96
C ASP A 88 -3.11 -1.23 -19.87
N VAL A 89 -3.07 -0.21 -19.01
CA VAL A 89 -1.95 0.73 -18.92
C VAL A 89 -1.49 0.88 -17.47
N LEU A 90 -0.24 0.53 -17.18
CA LEU A 90 0.38 0.74 -15.87
C LEU A 90 0.59 2.25 -15.61
N GLU A 91 0.52 2.63 -14.34
CA GLU A 91 0.87 3.98 -13.92
C GLU A 91 2.38 4.24 -14.10
N SER A 92 2.74 5.27 -14.87
CA SER A 92 4.14 5.58 -15.19
C SER A 92 4.91 6.09 -13.98
N ARG A 93 4.23 6.72 -13.00
CA ARG A 93 4.86 7.27 -11.79
C ARG A 93 5.71 6.24 -11.04
N TRP A 94 5.32 4.96 -11.03
CA TRP A 94 6.09 3.90 -10.37
C TRP A 94 6.87 3.01 -11.35
N THR A 95 6.36 2.77 -12.56
CA THR A 95 7.04 1.88 -13.52
C THR A 95 8.26 2.53 -14.17
N SER A 96 8.25 3.85 -14.41
CA SER A 96 9.37 4.56 -15.05
C SER A 96 10.64 4.61 -14.20
N ARG A 97 10.53 4.38 -12.90
CA ARG A 97 11.62 4.38 -11.91
C ARG A 97 11.83 3.02 -11.26
N TYR A 98 11.21 1.97 -11.80
CA TYR A 98 11.27 0.64 -11.20
C TYR A 98 12.71 0.15 -11.02
N ASP A 99 13.57 0.49 -11.98
CA ASP A 99 14.98 0.10 -12.00
C ASP A 99 15.84 0.89 -11.00
N ASP A 100 15.30 1.95 -10.39
CA ASP A 100 16.01 2.81 -9.43
C ASP A 100 16.02 2.23 -8.00
N TYR A 101 15.28 1.14 -7.74
CA TYR A 101 15.03 0.66 -6.37
C TYR A 101 15.49 -0.79 -6.14
N ASP A 102 16.14 -1.06 -5.01
CA ASP A 102 16.55 -2.41 -4.58
C ASP A 102 15.43 -3.20 -3.91
N TYR A 103 14.54 -2.47 -3.22
CA TYR A 103 13.43 -3.00 -2.45
C TYR A 103 12.13 -2.28 -2.82
N ILE A 104 11.08 -3.03 -3.09
CA ILE A 104 9.79 -2.49 -3.54
C ILE A 104 8.69 -3.08 -2.71
N VAL A 105 7.97 -2.26 -1.95
CA VAL A 105 6.70 -2.66 -1.33
C VAL A 105 5.56 -2.18 -2.20
N ILE A 106 4.86 -3.11 -2.85
CA ILE A 106 3.73 -2.82 -3.74
C ILE A 106 2.42 -3.31 -3.12
N SER A 107 1.34 -2.54 -3.25
CA SER A 107 0.01 -2.96 -2.82
C SER A 107 -1.14 -2.25 -3.53
N GLY A 108 -2.27 -2.95 -3.65
CA GLY A 108 -3.55 -2.33 -3.94
C GLY A 108 -4.30 -1.92 -2.66
N GLY A 109 -5.57 -1.57 -2.81
CA GLY A 109 -6.41 -1.25 -1.66
C GLY A 109 -7.78 -0.71 -2.01
N HIS A 110 -8.35 0.03 -1.05
CA HIS A 110 -9.75 0.49 -1.06
C HIS A 110 -10.17 1.38 -2.23
N TRP A 111 -9.24 1.92 -3.02
CA TRP A 111 -9.58 2.71 -4.22
C TRP A 111 -10.33 1.90 -5.27
N PHE A 112 -10.09 0.59 -5.37
CA PHE A 112 -10.85 -0.31 -6.25
C PHE A 112 -12.33 -0.46 -5.87
N LEU A 113 -12.71 -0.05 -4.66
CA LEU A 113 -14.11 -0.04 -4.21
C LEU A 113 -14.87 1.23 -4.61
N LYS A 114 -14.19 2.24 -5.16
CA LYS A 114 -14.83 3.49 -5.58
C LYS A 114 -15.61 3.31 -6.88
N THR A 115 -16.58 4.19 -7.11
CA THR A 115 -17.18 4.36 -8.43
C THR A 115 -16.11 4.70 -9.45
N THR A 116 -15.99 3.92 -10.50
CA THR A 116 -14.92 4.08 -11.50
C THR A 116 -15.40 3.59 -12.86
N ILE A 117 -15.04 4.33 -13.92
CA ILE A 117 -15.26 3.92 -15.31
C ILE A 117 -13.96 3.28 -15.82
N PHE A 118 -14.07 2.10 -16.42
CA PHE A 118 -12.94 1.34 -16.92
C PHE A 118 -12.76 1.51 -18.42
N TYR A 119 -11.52 1.74 -18.82
CA TYR A 119 -11.10 1.85 -20.21
C TYR A 119 -10.14 0.71 -20.56
N GLU A 120 -10.25 0.20 -21.79
CA GLU A 120 -9.21 -0.60 -22.45
C GLU A 120 -9.08 -0.08 -23.89
N ASN A 121 -7.84 0.06 -24.40
CA ASN A 121 -7.55 0.59 -25.73
C ASN A 121 -8.27 1.91 -26.06
N GLY A 122 -8.41 2.79 -25.06
CA GLY A 122 -9.09 4.08 -25.19
C GLY A 122 -10.62 4.02 -25.25
N THR A 123 -11.24 2.85 -25.10
CA THR A 123 -12.71 2.68 -25.12
C THR A 123 -13.22 2.33 -23.73
N ALA A 124 -14.33 2.94 -23.30
CA ALA A 124 -14.99 2.58 -22.05
C ALA A 124 -15.64 1.19 -22.17
N ILE A 125 -15.22 0.24 -21.33
CA ILE A 125 -15.69 -1.15 -21.38
C ILE A 125 -16.67 -1.51 -20.28
N GLY A 126 -16.82 -0.66 -19.26
CA GLY A 126 -17.67 -0.90 -18.11
C GLY A 126 -17.35 0.01 -16.93
N CYS A 127 -17.96 -0.24 -15.78
CA CYS A 127 -17.76 0.55 -14.58
C CYS A 127 -17.96 -0.27 -13.30
N ASN A 128 -17.41 0.21 -12.19
CA ASN A 128 -17.81 -0.22 -10.85
C ASN A 128 -18.81 0.81 -10.30
N TYR A 129 -20.01 0.37 -9.95
CA TYR A 129 -21.10 1.18 -9.39
C TYR A 129 -21.34 2.51 -10.11
N CYS A 130 -21.90 2.46 -11.32
CA CYS A 130 -22.29 3.65 -12.09
C CYS A 130 -23.80 3.73 -12.41
N PRO A 131 -24.65 4.07 -11.41
CA PRO A 131 -26.08 4.17 -11.62
C PRO A 131 -26.41 5.26 -12.66
N GLY A 132 -27.29 4.92 -13.61
CA GLY A 132 -27.74 5.86 -14.66
C GLY A 132 -26.78 6.02 -15.84
N MET A 133 -25.69 5.26 -15.90
CA MET A 133 -24.84 5.17 -17.08
C MET A 133 -25.18 3.95 -17.92
N ASN A 134 -25.05 4.06 -19.25
CA ASN A 134 -25.21 2.94 -20.18
C ASN A 134 -23.89 2.17 -20.33
N LEU A 135 -23.34 1.65 -19.22
CA LEU A 135 -22.12 0.86 -19.18
C LEU A 135 -22.37 -0.43 -18.39
N PRO A 136 -21.76 -1.56 -18.77
CA PRO A 136 -21.89 -2.79 -18.00
C PRO A 136 -21.18 -2.67 -16.65
N GLU A 137 -21.77 -3.30 -15.63
CA GLU A 137 -21.18 -3.39 -14.29
C GLU A 137 -20.03 -4.41 -14.29
N LEU A 138 -18.84 -3.92 -13.97
CA LEU A 138 -17.61 -4.66 -13.73
C LEU A 138 -17.20 -4.42 -12.29
N ARG A 139 -17.43 -5.41 -11.44
CA ARG A 139 -17.23 -5.30 -9.99
C ARG A 139 -15.76 -5.01 -9.63
N SER A 140 -15.54 -4.46 -8.45
CA SER A 140 -14.21 -4.14 -7.91
C SER A 140 -13.18 -5.28 -8.01
N ASP A 141 -13.60 -6.53 -7.82
CA ASP A 141 -12.71 -7.69 -7.90
C ASP A 141 -12.19 -7.95 -9.32
N PHE A 142 -12.98 -7.63 -10.36
CA PHE A 142 -12.55 -7.74 -11.75
C PHE A 142 -11.41 -6.77 -12.07
N SER A 143 -11.61 -5.49 -11.75
CA SER A 143 -10.61 -4.45 -12.03
C SER A 143 -9.36 -4.62 -11.17
N TYR A 144 -9.53 -5.06 -9.92
CA TYR A 144 -8.39 -5.32 -9.05
C TYR A 144 -7.53 -6.48 -9.54
N ARG A 145 -8.18 -7.58 -9.95
CA ARG A 145 -7.47 -8.74 -10.54
C ARG A 145 -6.69 -8.34 -11.79
N LYS A 146 -7.29 -7.56 -12.68
CA LYS A 146 -6.61 -7.02 -13.88
C LYS A 146 -5.37 -6.19 -13.53
N ALA A 147 -5.49 -5.31 -12.53
CA ALA A 147 -4.37 -4.49 -12.07
C ALA A 147 -3.21 -5.32 -11.53
N LEU A 148 -3.50 -6.31 -10.67
CA LEU A 148 -2.47 -7.22 -10.13
C LEU A 148 -1.82 -8.05 -11.23
N GLN A 149 -2.60 -8.57 -12.18
CA GLN A 149 -2.08 -9.33 -13.32
C GLN A 149 -1.10 -8.51 -14.16
N LEU A 150 -1.43 -7.24 -14.44
CA LEU A 150 -0.58 -6.37 -15.23
C LEU A 150 0.68 -5.95 -14.46
N ALA A 151 0.54 -5.61 -13.18
CA ALA A 151 1.65 -5.23 -12.31
C ALA A 151 2.64 -6.40 -12.11
N PHE A 152 2.14 -7.60 -11.78
CA PHE A 152 2.99 -8.78 -11.63
C PHE A 152 3.64 -9.18 -12.95
N ARG A 153 2.93 -9.10 -14.08
CA ARG A 153 3.55 -9.37 -15.39
C ARG A 153 4.76 -8.47 -15.62
N PHE A 154 4.63 -7.16 -15.36
CA PHE A 154 5.73 -6.21 -15.49
C PHE A 154 6.92 -6.56 -14.58
N ILE A 155 6.66 -6.80 -13.30
CA ILE A 155 7.68 -7.20 -12.31
C ILE A 155 8.41 -8.49 -12.74
N LEU A 156 7.66 -9.48 -13.22
CA LEU A 156 8.19 -10.79 -13.59
C LEU A 156 8.98 -10.76 -14.91
N SER A 157 8.67 -9.81 -15.80
CA SER A 157 9.36 -9.64 -17.09
C SER A 157 10.51 -8.63 -17.05
N SER A 158 10.63 -7.81 -16.01
CA SER A 158 11.72 -6.83 -15.91
C SER A 158 13.08 -7.51 -15.81
N ASP A 159 14.10 -6.94 -16.46
CA ASP A 159 15.49 -7.38 -16.31
C ASP A 159 16.05 -7.04 -14.93
N HIS A 160 15.56 -5.95 -14.31
CA HIS A 160 15.87 -5.59 -12.94
C HIS A 160 15.15 -6.51 -11.95
N LYS A 161 15.89 -7.09 -11.00
CA LYS A 161 15.39 -8.09 -10.04
C LYS A 161 15.47 -7.61 -8.59
N PRO A 162 14.72 -6.55 -8.20
CA PRO A 162 14.67 -6.10 -6.82
C PRO A 162 13.97 -7.14 -5.93
N ILE A 163 14.07 -6.97 -4.61
CA ILE A 163 13.21 -7.70 -3.67
C ILE A 163 11.86 -7.00 -3.63
N VAL A 164 10.82 -7.69 -4.06
CA VAL A 164 9.46 -7.17 -4.12
C VAL A 164 8.63 -7.79 -3.01
N LEU A 165 8.16 -6.96 -2.08
CA LEU A 165 7.19 -7.32 -1.06
C LEU A 165 5.80 -6.91 -1.54
N PHE A 166 4.92 -7.89 -1.77
CA PHE A 166 3.52 -7.63 -2.04
C PHE A 166 2.74 -7.56 -0.72
N ARG A 167 2.32 -6.37 -0.32
CA ARG A 167 1.56 -6.16 0.93
C ARG A 167 0.08 -6.42 0.67
N THR A 168 -0.51 -7.31 1.47
CA THR A 168 -1.93 -7.66 1.40
C THR A 168 -2.84 -6.51 1.84
N TRP A 169 -4.14 -6.72 1.63
CA TRP A 169 -5.26 -5.86 1.98
C TRP A 169 -5.21 -5.43 3.45
N THR A 170 -5.59 -4.18 3.70
CA THR A 170 -5.78 -3.63 5.04
C THR A 170 -7.28 -3.50 5.31
N PRO A 171 -7.83 -4.17 6.34
CA PRO A 171 -9.26 -4.08 6.65
C PRO A 171 -9.63 -2.68 7.14
N ASP A 172 -10.89 -2.29 6.88
CA ASP A 172 -11.54 -1.20 7.61
C ASP A 172 -12.29 -1.75 8.84
N HIS A 173 -12.52 -0.89 9.83
CA HIS A 173 -13.26 -1.28 11.04
C HIS A 173 -14.53 -0.44 11.27
N PHE A 174 -15.22 -0.07 10.19
CA PHE A 174 -16.48 0.65 10.31
C PHE A 174 -17.57 -0.24 10.93
N LYS A 175 -18.20 0.25 12.01
CA LYS A 175 -19.41 -0.33 12.60
C LYS A 175 -20.60 0.60 12.40
N PHE A 176 -21.79 0.00 12.31
CA PHE A 176 -23.08 0.72 12.22
C PHE A 176 -23.20 1.66 11.00
N GLY A 177 -22.45 1.39 9.93
CA GLY A 177 -22.42 2.21 8.72
C GLY A 177 -21.10 2.08 7.98
N ARG A 178 -20.91 2.90 6.96
CA ARG A 178 -19.67 3.05 6.18
C ARG A 178 -19.14 4.47 6.34
N TRP A 179 -18.00 4.76 5.70
CA TRP A 179 -17.36 6.08 5.72
C TRP A 179 -18.29 7.25 5.30
N TYR A 180 -19.30 6.99 4.45
CA TYR A 180 -20.26 7.98 3.96
C TYR A 180 -21.62 7.95 4.68
N SER A 181 -21.95 6.88 5.42
CA SER A 181 -23.21 6.75 6.15
C SER A 181 -23.06 6.91 7.66
N GLY A 182 -21.87 7.37 8.12
CA GLY A 182 -21.56 7.69 9.51
C GLY A 182 -21.24 6.48 10.36
N GLY A 183 -20.60 5.46 9.78
CA GLY A 183 -20.00 4.38 10.55
C GLY A 183 -18.91 4.90 11.52
N VAL A 184 -18.62 4.10 12.54
CA VAL A 184 -17.72 4.47 13.65
C VAL A 184 -16.76 3.32 14.00
N CYS A 185 -15.63 3.65 14.64
CA CYS A 185 -14.62 2.73 15.15
C CYS A 185 -14.08 3.25 16.48
N ASN A 186 -14.88 3.14 17.54
CA ASN A 186 -14.56 3.68 18.87
C ASN A 186 -13.96 2.65 19.83
N ARG A 187 -13.49 1.50 19.31
CA ARG A 187 -12.81 0.51 20.15
C ARG A 187 -11.46 1.07 20.59
N THR A 188 -11.10 0.82 21.84
CA THR A 188 -9.83 1.26 22.44
C THR A 188 -8.91 0.09 22.80
N LYS A 189 -9.32 -1.13 22.42
CA LYS A 189 -8.57 -2.37 22.64
C LYS A 189 -8.66 -3.26 21.40
N PRO A 190 -7.61 -4.07 21.15
CA PRO A 190 -7.63 -5.12 20.14
C PRO A 190 -8.85 -6.03 20.27
N TYR A 191 -9.16 -6.76 19.19
CA TYR A 191 -10.09 -7.87 19.30
C TYR A 191 -9.48 -9.01 20.12
N LYS A 192 -10.31 -9.65 20.94
CA LYS A 192 -10.00 -10.98 21.48
C LYS A 192 -10.43 -12.06 20.49
N GLU A 193 -10.00 -13.29 20.77
CA GLU A 193 -10.48 -14.46 20.04
C GLU A 193 -12.01 -14.49 19.99
N GLY A 194 -12.57 -14.70 18.80
CA GLY A 194 -14.02 -14.71 18.56
C GLY A 194 -14.70 -13.33 18.51
N GLU A 195 -14.00 -12.22 18.75
CA GLU A 195 -14.61 -10.87 18.70
C GLU A 195 -14.52 -10.20 17.31
N PHE A 196 -13.86 -10.83 16.34
CA PHE A 196 -13.69 -10.30 14.99
C PHE A 196 -14.60 -11.02 13.99
N SER A 197 -15.03 -10.28 12.98
CA SER A 197 -15.73 -10.82 11.81
C SER A 197 -15.16 -10.14 10.57
N GLU A 198 -14.81 -10.93 9.57
CA GLU A 198 -14.31 -10.42 8.31
C GLU A 198 -15.46 -9.84 7.48
N HIS A 199 -15.27 -8.63 6.93
CA HIS A 199 -16.21 -8.05 5.99
C HIS A 199 -16.12 -8.73 4.62
N ASP A 200 -17.25 -8.94 3.93
CA ASP A 200 -17.27 -9.63 2.64
C ASP A 200 -16.37 -8.99 1.58
N ALA A 201 -16.29 -7.66 1.56
CA ALA A 201 -15.40 -6.94 0.65
C ALA A 201 -13.92 -7.20 0.98
N ASP A 202 -13.54 -7.20 2.25
CA ASP A 202 -12.16 -7.49 2.66
C ASP A 202 -11.76 -8.91 2.27
N ARG A 203 -12.65 -9.89 2.53
CA ARG A 203 -12.45 -11.30 2.15
C ARG A 203 -12.24 -11.45 0.65
N LEU A 204 -13.15 -10.85 -0.14
CA LEU A 204 -13.12 -10.94 -1.59
C LEU A 204 -11.84 -10.34 -2.17
N MET A 205 -11.46 -9.14 -1.71
CA MET A 205 -10.29 -8.44 -2.23
C MET A 205 -9.00 -9.13 -1.83
N ARG A 206 -8.88 -9.60 -0.57
CA ARG A 206 -7.74 -10.41 -0.15
C ARG A 206 -7.66 -11.73 -0.90
N GLN A 207 -8.79 -12.39 -1.18
CA GLN A 207 -8.77 -13.62 -1.97
C GLN A 207 -8.17 -13.37 -3.37
N VAL A 208 -8.55 -12.28 -4.04
CA VAL A 208 -7.96 -11.88 -5.32
C VAL A 208 -6.45 -11.68 -5.20
N GLU A 209 -5.99 -11.03 -4.14
CA GLU A 209 -4.55 -10.81 -3.89
C GLU A 209 -3.77 -12.11 -3.76
N ILE A 210 -4.26 -13.04 -2.92
CA ILE A 210 -3.60 -14.34 -2.71
C ILE A 210 -3.57 -15.15 -4.00
N GLU A 211 -4.70 -15.25 -4.70
CA GLU A 211 -4.79 -16.02 -5.95
C GLU A 211 -3.86 -15.49 -7.05
N GLU A 212 -3.76 -14.17 -7.24
CA GLU A 212 -2.87 -13.60 -8.25
C GLU A 212 -1.40 -13.65 -7.81
N PHE A 213 -1.13 -13.51 -6.50
CA PHE A 213 0.21 -13.65 -5.96
C PHE A 213 0.75 -15.07 -6.12
N GLU A 214 -0.04 -16.10 -5.80
CA GLU A 214 0.36 -17.50 -5.98
C GLU A 214 0.70 -17.81 -7.44
N LYS A 215 -0.10 -17.30 -8.39
CA LYS A 215 0.22 -17.39 -9.84
C LYS A 215 1.54 -16.70 -10.16
N ALA A 216 1.78 -15.52 -9.59
CA ALA A 216 3.01 -14.77 -9.81
C ALA A 216 4.24 -15.49 -9.26
N VAL A 217 4.16 -16.14 -8.10
CA VAL A 217 5.27 -16.92 -7.51
C VAL A 217 5.69 -18.09 -8.39
N VAL A 218 4.72 -18.81 -8.97
CA VAL A 218 5.01 -19.94 -9.89
C VAL A 218 5.83 -19.48 -11.09
N VAL A 219 5.48 -18.32 -11.67
CA VAL A 219 6.23 -17.73 -12.80
C VAL A 219 7.56 -17.13 -12.32
N GLY A 220 7.56 -16.45 -11.18
CA GLY A 220 8.74 -15.78 -10.61
C GLY A 220 9.86 -16.73 -10.27
N THR A 221 9.53 -17.94 -9.81
CA THR A 221 10.51 -19.01 -9.56
C THR A 221 11.29 -19.36 -10.84
N ARG A 222 10.63 -19.39 -12.00
CA ARG A 222 11.27 -19.67 -13.29
C ARG A 222 12.13 -18.51 -13.77
N ASN A 223 11.69 -17.28 -13.50
CA ASN A 223 12.36 -16.04 -13.93
C ASN A 223 13.37 -15.49 -12.91
N ARG A 224 13.64 -16.23 -11.82
CA ARG A 224 14.50 -15.81 -10.70
C ARG A 224 14.09 -14.47 -10.07
N THR A 225 12.80 -14.14 -10.11
CA THR A 225 12.26 -12.93 -9.48
C THR A 225 12.09 -13.15 -7.98
N ARG A 226 12.55 -12.20 -7.17
CA ARG A 226 12.44 -12.23 -5.70
C ARG A 226 11.17 -11.53 -5.24
N ILE A 227 10.03 -12.21 -5.36
CA ILE A 227 8.75 -11.72 -4.85
C ILE A 227 8.34 -12.47 -3.58
N ARG A 228 7.85 -11.75 -2.57
CA ARG A 228 7.40 -12.28 -1.27
C ARG A 228 6.08 -11.67 -0.84
N LEU A 229 5.30 -12.45 -0.09
CA LEU A 229 4.04 -11.99 0.47
C LEU A 229 4.30 -11.34 1.82
N LEU A 230 3.90 -10.08 1.95
CA LEU A 230 3.78 -9.40 3.23
C LEU A 230 2.32 -9.47 3.67
N ASP A 231 1.96 -10.59 4.31
CA ASP A 231 0.58 -10.82 4.79
C ASP A 231 0.36 -10.14 6.15
N ILE A 232 -0.24 -8.95 6.08
CA ILE A 232 -0.58 -8.15 7.26
C ILE A 232 -2.08 -8.20 7.59
N TYR A 233 -2.87 -8.97 6.85
CA TYR A 233 -4.32 -8.84 6.93
C TYR A 233 -4.86 -9.21 8.32
N HIS A 234 -4.55 -10.43 8.80
CA HIS A 234 -5.09 -10.92 10.07
C HIS A 234 -4.57 -10.12 11.26
N LEU A 235 -3.30 -9.74 11.27
CA LEU A 235 -2.75 -8.93 12.35
C LEU A 235 -3.40 -7.54 12.39
N SER A 236 -3.76 -6.98 11.24
CA SER A 236 -4.45 -5.69 11.14
C SER A 236 -5.92 -5.81 11.53
N LEU A 237 -6.59 -6.90 11.13
CA LEU A 237 -7.98 -7.19 11.47
C LEU A 237 -8.20 -7.25 12.99
N LEU A 238 -7.19 -7.68 13.74
CA LEU A 238 -7.26 -7.74 15.21
C LEU A 238 -7.09 -6.38 15.89
N ARG A 239 -6.87 -5.29 15.14
CA ARG A 239 -6.50 -3.96 15.67
C ARG A 239 -7.53 -2.87 15.37
N PRO A 240 -8.83 -3.05 15.69
CA PRO A 240 -9.82 -1.99 15.51
C PRO A 240 -9.53 -0.73 16.36
N ASP A 241 -8.65 -0.85 17.36
CA ASP A 241 -8.15 0.24 18.21
C ASP A 241 -7.12 1.14 17.53
N GLY A 242 -6.59 0.73 16.38
CA GLY A 242 -5.53 1.45 15.68
C GLY A 242 -5.99 2.57 14.76
N HIS A 243 -7.30 2.87 14.71
CA HIS A 243 -7.85 3.86 13.80
C HIS A 243 -7.99 5.25 14.43
N PRO A 244 -7.82 6.34 13.66
CA PRO A 244 -8.04 7.70 14.17
C PRO A 244 -9.47 7.97 14.63
N GLY A 245 -10.47 7.27 14.07
CA GLY A 245 -11.88 7.54 14.37
C GLY A 245 -12.20 9.01 14.08
N PRO A 246 -12.71 9.80 15.04
CA PRO A 246 -13.03 11.21 14.80
C PRO A 246 -11.78 12.09 14.66
N TYR A 247 -10.59 11.61 15.06
CA TYR A 247 -9.35 12.37 15.14
C TYR A 247 -8.55 12.41 13.81
N ARG A 248 -9.23 12.27 12.67
CA ARG A 248 -8.62 12.44 11.34
C ARG A 248 -7.98 13.83 11.14
N ARG A 249 -8.53 14.84 11.82
CA ARG A 249 -8.02 16.22 11.83
C ARG A 249 -7.57 16.58 13.25
N PHE A 250 -6.59 17.47 13.35
CA PHE A 250 -6.17 18.01 14.64
C PHE A 250 -7.33 18.75 15.31
N HIS A 251 -7.70 18.31 16.52
CA HIS A 251 -8.82 18.82 17.32
C HIS A 251 -10.17 18.83 16.59
N PRO A 252 -10.78 17.65 16.32
CA PRO A 252 -12.09 17.59 15.68
C PRO A 252 -13.16 18.19 16.58
N ASP A 253 -14.15 18.85 15.98
CA ASP A 253 -15.35 19.30 16.69
C ASP A 253 -16.28 18.10 16.95
N LEU A 254 -16.13 17.49 18.13
CA LEU A 254 -16.90 16.32 18.58
C LEU A 254 -18.35 16.66 18.93
N SER A 255 -18.73 17.94 18.98
CA SER A 255 -20.12 18.35 19.21
C SER A 255 -21.01 18.17 17.97
N LYS A 256 -20.39 18.03 16.79
CA LYS A 256 -21.06 17.77 15.52
C LYS A 256 -20.89 16.31 15.12
N ARG A 257 -21.72 15.84 14.18
CA ARG A 257 -21.50 14.55 13.53
C ARG A 257 -20.18 14.60 12.74
N THR A 258 -19.08 14.20 13.36
CA THR A 258 -17.76 14.10 12.74
C THR A 258 -17.70 12.87 11.84
N GLN A 259 -17.09 13.01 10.66
CA GLN A 259 -16.75 11.86 9.84
C GLN A 259 -15.62 11.08 10.51
N ASN A 260 -15.86 9.79 10.78
CA ASN A 260 -14.84 8.92 11.35
C ASN A 260 -13.95 8.35 10.26
N ASP A 261 -12.67 8.26 10.55
CA ASP A 261 -11.68 7.55 9.76
C ASP A 261 -11.39 6.19 10.40
N CYS A 262 -11.98 5.15 9.82
CA CYS A 262 -11.82 3.76 10.22
C CYS A 262 -11.09 2.94 9.15
N LEU A 263 -10.38 3.62 8.26
CA LEU A 263 -9.66 3.03 7.13
C LEU A 263 -8.16 3.30 7.25
N HIS A 264 -7.78 4.52 7.62
CA HIS A 264 -6.39 4.86 7.92
C HIS A 264 -6.03 4.53 9.37
N TRP A 265 -4.75 4.55 9.67
CA TRP A 265 -4.21 4.09 10.95
C TRP A 265 -3.50 5.23 11.68
N CYS A 266 -3.62 5.23 13.01
CA CYS A 266 -2.88 6.13 13.88
C CYS A 266 -1.38 5.87 13.79
N LEU A 267 -0.60 6.93 14.04
CA LEU A 267 0.83 6.86 14.32
C LEU A 267 1.10 7.58 15.65
N PRO A 268 1.82 6.97 16.61
CA PRO A 268 2.15 5.54 16.66
C PRO A 268 0.89 4.64 16.65
N GLY A 269 0.99 3.43 16.09
CA GLY A 269 -0.09 2.45 15.98
C GLY A 269 0.29 1.11 15.33
N PRO A 270 -0.69 0.34 14.82
CA PRO A 270 -0.45 -0.99 14.23
C PRO A 270 0.53 -1.00 13.04
N VAL A 271 0.68 0.14 12.35
CA VAL A 271 1.58 0.29 11.20
C VAL A 271 3.04 -0.01 11.55
N GLU A 272 3.45 0.20 12.81
CA GLU A 272 4.83 -0.14 13.21
C GLU A 272 5.12 -1.62 13.16
N ALA A 273 4.17 -2.46 13.54
CA ALA A 273 4.35 -3.91 13.40
C ALA A 273 4.52 -4.30 11.93
N TRP A 274 3.90 -3.57 11.00
CA TRP A 274 4.11 -3.81 9.56
C TRP A 274 5.52 -3.42 9.14
N ASN A 275 6.03 -2.29 9.63
CA ASN A 275 7.39 -1.85 9.39
C ASN A 275 8.41 -2.86 9.94
N ASP A 276 8.22 -3.34 11.17
CA ASP A 276 9.10 -4.33 11.79
C ASP A 276 9.18 -5.62 10.96
N ILE A 277 8.03 -6.10 10.45
CA ILE A 277 7.99 -7.27 9.55
C ILE A 277 8.71 -6.97 8.23
N VAL A 278 8.52 -5.78 7.63
CA VAL A 278 9.23 -5.40 6.42
C VAL A 278 10.73 -5.40 6.64
N MET A 279 11.21 -4.79 7.74
CA MET A 279 12.62 -4.75 8.07
C MET A 279 13.18 -6.15 8.27
N GLU A 280 12.48 -7.02 8.99
CA GLU A 280 12.89 -8.41 9.19
C GLU A 280 12.97 -9.18 7.86
N MET A 281 11.99 -9.01 6.97
CA MET A 281 12.00 -9.64 5.65
C MET A 281 13.15 -9.12 4.77
N VAL A 282 13.39 -7.82 4.80
CA VAL A 282 14.44 -7.16 4.03
C VAL A 282 15.83 -7.59 4.50
N LEU A 283 16.08 -7.61 5.81
CA LEU A 283 17.35 -8.00 6.40
C LEU A 283 17.67 -9.47 6.15
N ASN A 284 16.71 -10.36 6.37
CA ASN A 284 16.91 -11.80 6.12
C ASN A 284 17.07 -12.14 4.64
N GLU A 285 16.40 -11.44 3.72
CA GLU A 285 16.61 -11.61 2.27
C GLU A 285 17.91 -10.95 1.79
N GLY A 286 18.38 -9.92 2.48
CA GLY A 286 19.66 -9.25 2.25
C GLY A 286 20.86 -10.15 2.52
N ASP A 287 20.80 -10.97 3.58
CA ASP A 287 21.86 -11.92 3.94
C ASP A 287 22.15 -12.95 2.82
N PHE A 288 21.15 -13.32 2.01
CA PHE A 288 21.37 -14.21 0.86
C PHE A 288 22.20 -13.57 -0.28
N ARG A 289 22.41 -12.24 -0.29
CA ARG A 289 23.30 -11.58 -1.27
C ARG A 289 24.79 -11.80 -0.96
N TYR A 290 25.14 -12.14 0.28
CA TYR A 290 26.53 -12.26 0.73
C TYR A 290 27.07 -13.70 0.71
N PHE A 291 26.21 -14.69 0.43
CA PHE A 291 26.58 -16.11 0.36
C PHE A 291 26.50 -16.72 -1.05
N SER A 292 26.31 -15.91 -2.10
CA SER A 292 26.30 -16.35 -3.50
C SER A 292 27.50 -15.86 -4.28
#